data_AF-A0A836TSI2-F1
#
_entry.id   AF-A0A836TSI2-F1
#
_cell.length_a   1.000
_cell.length_b   1.000
_cell.length_c   1.000
_cell.angle_alpha   90.00
_cell.angle_beta   90.00
_cell.angle_gamma   90.00
#
_symmetry.space_group_name_H-M   'P 1'
#
loop_
_entity.id
_entity.type
_entity.pdbx_description
1 polymer ?
#
loop_
_entity_poly.entity_id
_entity_poly.type
_entity_poly.pdbx_seq_one_letter_code
_entity_poly.pdbx_strand_id
1 'polypeptide(L)'
;MDTPRHFLDLHELDAGVLRAILEHAKALKAARPSRGKVSLDEGAPLDGMMLAMLFEKPSTRTRMSFNVGMRQLGGQVVVLNADDLQLGRGETIVDTARVLSRYVDAIMIRSNRHQNMLDLASHATVPVINGLTDLLHPCQTLADAMTMIEH
;
A
#
# COMPACT_ATOMS: atom_id res chain seq x y z
N MET A 1 -20.57 -4.45 7.91
CA MET A 1 -19.44 -4.00 7.07
C MET A 1 -18.58 -5.21 6.86
N ASP A 2 -18.30 -5.57 5.61
CA ASP A 2 -17.44 -6.70 5.31
C ASP A 2 -16.04 -6.47 5.88
N THR A 3 -15.41 -7.53 6.36
CA THR A 3 -14.04 -7.49 6.84
C THR A 3 -13.13 -7.05 5.68
N PRO A 4 -12.31 -6.00 5.85
CA PRO A 4 -11.43 -5.54 4.78
C PRO A 4 -10.42 -6.61 4.40
N ARG A 5 -10.15 -6.73 3.10
CA ARG A 5 -9.10 -7.63 2.61
C ARG A 5 -7.76 -6.92 2.67
N HIS A 6 -6.85 -7.43 3.49
CA HIS A 6 -5.49 -6.89 3.60
C HIS A 6 -4.52 -7.55 2.60
N PHE A 7 -3.39 -6.88 2.34
CA PHE A 7 -2.26 -7.39 1.57
C PHE A 7 -1.01 -7.40 2.48
N LEU A 8 -0.84 -8.47 3.26
CA LEU A 8 0.16 -8.52 4.34
C LEU A 8 1.31 -9.47 4.02
N ASP A 9 0.97 -10.66 3.52
CA ASP A 9 1.88 -11.73 3.12
C ASP A 9 1.37 -12.37 1.82
N LEU A 10 2.29 -12.71 0.91
CA LEU A 10 1.95 -13.43 -0.32
C LEU A 10 1.53 -14.88 -0.05
N HIS A 11 2.00 -15.49 1.04
CA HIS A 11 1.63 -16.86 1.40
C HIS A 11 0.16 -17.01 1.78
N GLU A 12 -0.50 -15.91 2.16
CA GLU A 12 -1.92 -15.86 2.52
C GLU A 12 -2.83 -15.66 1.29
N LEU A 13 -2.23 -15.47 0.10
CA LEU A 13 -2.96 -15.20 -1.14
C LEU A 13 -2.92 -16.39 -2.07
N ASP A 14 -4.09 -16.75 -2.61
CA ASP A 14 -4.20 -17.77 -3.65
C ASP A 14 -3.35 -17.40 -4.89
N ALA A 15 -2.75 -18.40 -5.51
CA ALA A 15 -1.90 -18.21 -6.69
C ALA A 15 -2.64 -17.53 -7.86
N GLY A 16 -3.95 -17.79 -8.01
CA GLY A 16 -4.80 -17.12 -9.00
C GLY A 16 -4.96 -15.63 -8.71
N VAL A 17 -5.06 -15.23 -7.44
CA VAL A 17 -5.08 -13.82 -7.04
C VAL A 17 -3.76 -13.14 -7.36
N LEU A 18 -2.64 -13.77 -7.00
CA LEU A 18 -1.31 -13.23 -7.30
C LEU A 18 -1.10 -13.04 -8.80
N ARG A 19 -1.54 -14.01 -9.60
CA ARG A 19 -1.52 -13.91 -11.07
C ARG A 19 -2.42 -12.78 -11.57
N ALA A 20 -3.62 -12.63 -11.02
CA ALA A 20 -4.51 -11.53 -11.40
C ALA A 20 -3.90 -10.15 -11.10
N ILE A 21 -3.19 -9.99 -9.97
CA ILE A 21 -2.47 -8.76 -9.64
C ILE A 21 -1.39 -8.48 -10.69
N LEU A 22 -0.58 -9.49 -11.04
CA LEU A 22 0.50 -9.35 -12.03
C LEU A 22 -0.03 -9.01 -13.42
N GLU A 23 -1.09 -9.67 -13.88
CA GLU A 23 -1.71 -9.39 -15.18
C GLU A 23 -2.34 -7.99 -15.21
N HIS A 24 -2.96 -7.56 -14.11
CA HIS A 24 -3.47 -6.19 -14.00
C HIS A 24 -2.34 -5.15 -14.05
N ALA A 25 -1.24 -5.39 -13.34
CA ALA A 25 -0.06 -4.53 -13.36
C ALA A 25 0.56 -4.41 -14.76
N LYS A 26 0.63 -5.51 -15.52
CA LYS A 26 1.07 -5.52 -16.92
C LYS A 26 0.15 -4.69 -17.81
N ALA A 27 -1.17 -4.86 -17.68
CA ALA A 27 -2.14 -4.10 -18.46
C ALA A 27 -2.02 -2.60 -18.20
N LEU A 28 -1.90 -2.18 -16.94
CA LEU A 28 -1.66 -0.78 -16.57
C LEU A 28 -0.34 -0.25 -17.16
N LYS A 29 0.75 -1.01 -17.07
CA LYS A 29 2.05 -0.62 -17.64
C LYS A 29 1.97 -0.45 -19.16
N ALA A 30 1.32 -1.37 -19.86
CA ALA A 30 1.17 -1.35 -21.32
C ALA A 30 0.31 -0.18 -21.84
N ALA A 31 -0.64 0.31 -21.04
CA ALA A 31 -1.50 1.44 -21.40
C ALA A 31 -0.84 2.83 -21.28
N ARG A 32 0.39 2.90 -20.75
CA ARG A 32 1.08 4.15 -20.39
C ARG A 32 2.27 4.65 -21.26
N PRO A 33 2.79 3.98 -22.31
CA PRO A 33 4.00 4.42 -23.02
C PRO A 33 4.01 5.86 -23.56
N SER A 34 2.85 6.47 -23.79
CA SER A 34 2.70 7.83 -24.32
C SER A 34 2.15 8.85 -23.32
N ARG A 35 1.91 8.46 -22.06
CA ARG A 35 1.31 9.33 -21.03
C ARG A 35 2.37 10.02 -20.18
N GLY A 36 2.06 11.24 -19.71
CA GLY A 36 2.86 11.92 -18.69
C GLY A 36 2.87 11.13 -17.38
N LYS A 37 3.91 11.27 -16.56
CA LYS A 37 4.06 10.50 -15.30
C LYS A 37 2.93 10.73 -14.29
N VAL A 38 2.19 11.83 -14.42
CA VAL A 38 1.05 12.21 -13.56
C VAL A 38 -0.29 12.20 -14.30
N SER A 39 -0.31 11.80 -15.58
CA SER A 39 -1.56 11.67 -16.32
C SER A 39 -2.40 10.55 -15.70
N LEU A 40 -3.68 10.84 -15.49
CA LEU A 40 -4.66 9.89 -14.99
C LEU A 40 -4.80 8.70 -15.94
N ASP A 41 -4.99 7.52 -15.36
CA ASP A 41 -5.39 6.32 -16.07
C ASP A 41 -6.86 6.42 -16.47
N GLU A 42 -7.24 5.66 -17.49
CA GLU A 42 -8.62 5.66 -17.97
C GLU A 42 -9.57 5.19 -16.85
N GLY A 43 -10.66 5.92 -16.66
CA GLY A 43 -11.64 5.66 -15.61
C GLY A 43 -11.24 6.10 -14.20
N ALA A 44 -9.96 6.45 -13.94
CA ALA A 44 -9.47 6.92 -12.64
C ALA A 44 -10.08 6.13 -11.45
N PRO A 45 -9.79 4.83 -11.33
CA PRO A 45 -10.54 3.92 -10.46
C PRO A 45 -10.44 4.21 -8.96
N LEU A 46 -9.50 5.07 -8.55
CA LEU A 46 -9.32 5.53 -7.18
C LEU A 46 -9.64 7.03 -7.03
N ASP A 47 -10.39 7.63 -7.95
CA ASP A 47 -10.86 9.00 -7.81
C ASP A 47 -11.65 9.17 -6.50
N GLY A 48 -11.35 10.26 -5.78
CA GLY A 48 -11.89 10.53 -4.45
C GLY A 48 -11.35 9.67 -3.31
N MET A 49 -10.46 8.68 -3.57
CA MET A 49 -9.90 7.81 -2.54
C MET A 49 -8.61 8.36 -1.93
N MET A 50 -8.40 8.14 -0.64
CA MET A 50 -7.21 8.55 0.10
C MET A 50 -6.45 7.34 0.69
N LEU A 51 -5.13 7.33 0.45
CA LEU A 51 -4.20 6.36 1.05
C LEU A 51 -3.34 7.05 2.12
N ALA A 52 -3.40 6.55 3.37
CA ALA A 52 -2.41 6.88 4.38
C ALA A 52 -1.15 6.04 4.19
N MET A 53 0.02 6.67 4.15
CA MET A 53 1.32 6.01 4.05
C MET A 53 2.11 6.22 5.33
N LEU A 54 2.14 5.20 6.18
CA LEU A 54 2.86 5.15 7.46
C LEU A 54 4.30 4.66 7.25
N PHE A 55 5.29 5.48 7.61
CA PHE A 55 6.71 5.11 7.52
C PHE A 55 7.41 5.18 8.88
N GLU A 56 7.80 4.03 9.42
CA GLU A 56 8.77 3.97 10.53
C GLU A 56 10.24 4.00 10.05
N LYS A 57 10.46 3.79 8.74
CA LYS A 57 11.77 3.85 8.08
C LYS A 57 11.65 4.69 6.81
N PRO A 58 12.60 5.61 6.54
CA PRO A 58 12.63 6.35 5.29
C PRO A 58 12.67 5.42 4.07
N SER A 59 11.99 5.82 2.99
CA SER A 59 12.09 5.12 1.71
C SER A 59 11.78 6.03 0.53
N THR A 60 12.68 6.06 -0.45
CA THR A 60 12.45 6.78 -1.71
C THR A 60 11.57 5.97 -2.65
N ARG A 61 11.88 4.67 -2.85
CA ARG A 61 11.22 3.83 -3.86
C ARG A 61 9.76 3.59 -3.54
N THR A 62 9.45 3.10 -2.34
CA THR A 62 8.06 2.82 -1.96
C THR A 62 7.23 4.11 -1.87
N ARG A 63 7.78 5.18 -1.29
CA ARG A 63 7.07 6.45 -1.22
C ARG A 63 6.73 6.99 -2.61
N MET A 64 7.71 6.96 -3.52
CA MET A 64 7.49 7.45 -4.88
C MET A 64 6.53 6.56 -5.66
N SER A 65 6.67 5.23 -5.58
CA SER A 65 5.83 4.30 -6.33
C SER A 65 4.36 4.37 -5.91
N PHE A 66 4.07 4.40 -4.60
CA PHE A 66 2.70 4.53 -4.10
C PHE A 66 2.12 5.93 -4.39
N ASN A 67 2.89 7.01 -4.20
CA ASN A 67 2.41 8.36 -4.49
C ASN A 67 2.04 8.52 -5.97
N VAL A 68 2.95 8.11 -6.87
CA VAL A 68 2.72 8.19 -8.31
C VAL A 68 1.60 7.25 -8.73
N GLY A 69 1.57 6.01 -8.23
CA GLY A 69 0.50 5.04 -8.53
C GLY A 69 -0.88 5.55 -8.12
N MET A 70 -1.04 6.05 -6.89
CA MET A 70 -2.30 6.64 -6.42
C MET A 70 -2.72 7.82 -7.28
N ARG A 71 -1.80 8.75 -7.59
CA ARG A 71 -2.09 9.89 -8.45
C ARG A 71 -2.51 9.47 -9.85
N GLN A 72 -1.84 8.48 -10.44
CA GLN A 72 -2.20 7.95 -11.76
C GLN A 72 -3.60 7.33 -11.74
N LEU A 73 -3.99 6.68 -10.64
CA LEU A 73 -5.31 6.08 -10.49
C LEU A 73 -6.40 7.08 -10.04
N GLY A 74 -6.08 8.38 -9.87
CA GLY A 74 -7.02 9.44 -9.46
C GLY A 74 -7.08 9.71 -7.96
N GLY A 75 -6.40 8.90 -7.15
CA GLY A 75 -6.43 9.03 -5.70
C GLY A 75 -5.38 9.97 -5.12
N GLN A 76 -5.51 10.21 -3.82
CA GLN A 76 -4.63 11.07 -3.04
C GLN A 76 -3.86 10.28 -1.98
N VAL A 77 -2.76 10.85 -1.50
CA VAL A 77 -1.97 10.25 -0.42
C VAL A 77 -1.66 11.25 0.67
N VAL A 78 -1.64 10.78 1.91
CA VAL A 78 -1.06 11.48 3.06
C VAL A 78 0.10 10.67 3.59
N VAL A 79 1.24 11.33 3.82
CA VAL A 79 2.46 10.68 4.34
C VAL A 79 2.56 10.99 5.83
N LEU A 80 2.73 9.94 6.63
CA LEU A 80 2.85 10.01 8.08
C LEU A 80 4.15 9.31 8.46
N ASN A 81 5.17 10.06 8.87
CA ASN A 81 6.41 9.46 9.35
C ASN A 81 6.29 9.18 10.86
N ALA A 82 7.03 8.19 11.38
CA ALA A 82 7.02 7.88 12.80
C ALA A 82 7.40 9.08 13.69
N ASP A 83 8.22 10.01 13.19
CA ASP A 83 8.56 11.25 13.89
C ASP A 83 7.37 12.24 13.97
N ASP A 84 6.45 12.16 13.01
CA ASP A 84 5.24 12.99 12.95
C ASP A 84 4.08 12.38 13.76
N LEU A 85 4.11 11.05 13.96
CA LEU A 85 3.10 10.29 14.67
C LEU A 85 3.39 10.28 16.17
N GLN A 86 2.35 10.38 17.00
CA GLN A 86 2.50 10.25 18.46
C GLN A 86 2.77 8.81 18.92
N LEU A 87 3.12 7.90 18.00
CA LEU A 87 3.50 6.50 18.27
C LEU A 87 4.65 6.39 19.29
N GLY A 88 5.53 7.40 19.38
CA GLY A 88 6.58 7.49 20.38
C GLY A 88 6.23 8.28 21.65
N ARG A 89 5.05 8.93 21.70
CA ARG A 89 4.60 9.80 22.81
C ARG A 89 3.36 9.28 23.55
N GLY A 90 2.94 8.06 23.28
CA GLY A 90 1.88 7.37 24.03
C GLY A 90 0.66 6.95 23.21
N GLU A 91 0.60 7.29 21.92
CA GLU A 91 -0.46 6.78 21.04
C GLU A 91 -0.10 5.36 20.57
N THR A 92 -1.01 4.40 20.76
CA THR A 92 -0.72 3.01 20.39
C THR A 92 -0.96 2.78 18.90
N ILE A 93 -0.32 1.76 18.32
CA ILE A 93 -0.57 1.36 16.91
C ILE A 93 -2.05 1.03 16.67
N VAL A 94 -2.74 0.54 17.71
CA VAL A 94 -4.17 0.24 17.71
C VAL A 94 -5.00 1.51 17.62
N ASP A 95 -4.65 2.54 18.38
CA ASP A 95 -5.34 3.83 18.33
C ASP A 95 -5.11 4.51 16.98
N THR A 96 -3.88 4.49 16.46
CA THR A 96 -3.57 4.95 15.10
C THR A 96 -4.41 4.23 14.05
N ALA A 97 -4.54 2.90 14.11
CA ALA A 97 -5.35 2.13 13.17
C ALA A 97 -6.82 2.57 13.19
N ARG A 98 -7.39 2.75 14.39
CA ARG A 98 -8.79 3.19 14.57
C ARG A 98 -9.03 4.60 14.06
N VAL A 99 -8.11 5.53 14.34
CA VAL A 99 -8.18 6.92 13.88
C VAL A 99 -8.10 6.95 12.35
N LEU A 100 -7.06 6.36 11.75
CA LEU A 100 -6.87 6.41 10.31
C LEU A 100 -8.04 5.77 9.55
N SER A 101 -8.58 4.65 10.04
CA SER A 101 -9.71 3.98 9.38
C SER A 101 -10.99 4.83 9.29
N ARG A 102 -11.07 5.96 10.00
CA ARG A 102 -12.18 6.93 9.90
C ARG A 102 -11.96 8.03 8.87
N TYR A 103 -10.73 8.21 8.41
CA TYR A 103 -10.34 9.34 7.55
C TYR A 103 -9.81 8.94 6.18
N VAL A 104 -9.36 7.70 6.01
CA VAL A 104 -8.76 7.23 4.75
C VAL A 104 -9.39 5.92 4.28
N ASP A 105 -9.26 5.63 2.99
CA ASP A 105 -9.83 4.45 2.34
C ASP A 105 -8.89 3.24 2.35
N ALA A 106 -7.60 3.48 2.55
CA ALA A 106 -6.59 2.43 2.70
C ALA A 106 -5.39 2.92 3.51
N ILE A 107 -4.64 1.98 4.08
CA ILE A 107 -3.40 2.25 4.81
C ILE A 107 -2.27 1.41 4.21
N MET A 108 -1.14 2.02 3.89
CA MET A 108 0.12 1.33 3.62
C MET A 108 1.06 1.57 4.80
N ILE A 109 1.67 0.50 5.31
CA ILE A 109 2.62 0.57 6.42
C ILE A 109 3.98 0.01 6.03
N ARG A 110 5.03 0.76 6.35
CA ARG A 110 6.40 0.28 6.44
C ARG A 110 6.85 0.33 7.90
N SER A 111 6.93 -0.83 8.53
CA SER A 111 7.23 -0.96 9.95
C SER A 111 8.58 -1.63 10.19
N ASN A 112 9.18 -1.36 11.34
CA ASN A 112 10.35 -2.07 11.82
C ASN A 112 10.04 -3.48 12.29
N ARG A 113 8.80 -3.75 12.72
CA ARG A 113 8.40 -5.02 13.31
C ARG A 113 7.16 -5.54 12.61
N HIS A 114 7.19 -6.80 12.19
CA HIS A 114 6.07 -7.45 11.56
C HIS A 114 4.82 -7.44 12.46
N GLN A 115 4.99 -7.59 13.77
CA GLN A 115 3.90 -7.53 14.73
C GLN A 115 3.13 -6.20 14.71
N ASN A 116 3.81 -5.05 14.57
CA ASN A 116 3.13 -3.76 14.51
C ASN A 116 2.18 -3.69 13.29
N MET A 117 2.59 -4.28 12.17
CA MET A 117 1.75 -4.35 10.97
C MET A 117 0.53 -5.24 11.19
N LEU A 118 0.69 -6.39 11.85
CA LEU A 118 -0.43 -7.28 12.22
C LEU A 118 -1.39 -6.62 13.21
N ASP A 119 -0.86 -5.93 14.22
CA ASP A 119 -1.66 -5.19 15.21
C ASP A 119 -2.44 -4.05 14.56
N LEU A 120 -1.82 -3.33 13.62
CA LEU A 120 -2.48 -2.31 12.82
C LEU A 120 -3.60 -2.92 11.97
N ALA A 121 -3.33 -4.00 11.23
CA ALA A 121 -4.30 -4.64 10.35
C ALA A 121 -5.51 -5.20 11.11
N SER A 122 -5.29 -5.85 12.25
CA SER A 122 -6.36 -6.42 13.07
C SER A 122 -7.33 -5.39 13.67
N HIS A 123 -6.92 -4.12 13.75
CA HIS A 123 -7.74 -3.02 14.28
C HIS A 123 -8.19 -2.02 13.22
N ALA A 124 -7.69 -2.13 11.99
CA ALA A 124 -8.11 -1.30 10.88
C ALA A 124 -9.44 -1.79 10.29
N THR A 125 -10.34 -0.85 9.98
CA THR A 125 -11.59 -1.18 9.25
C THR A 125 -11.48 -0.92 7.75
N VAL A 126 -10.27 -0.60 7.27
CA VAL A 126 -9.93 -0.39 5.86
C VAL A 126 -8.75 -1.28 5.45
N PRO A 127 -8.56 -1.57 4.15
CA PRO A 127 -7.45 -2.39 3.69
C PRO A 127 -6.08 -1.88 4.16
N VAL A 128 -5.23 -2.82 4.55
CA VAL A 128 -3.84 -2.55 4.97
C VAL A 128 -2.90 -3.23 3.99
N ILE A 129 -1.89 -2.50 3.53
CA ILE A 129 -0.89 -2.94 2.59
C ILE A 129 0.48 -2.95 3.28
N ASN A 130 1.12 -4.11 3.33
CA ASN A 130 2.48 -4.25 3.82
C ASN A 130 3.49 -3.73 2.78
N GLY A 131 4.03 -2.55 3.07
CA GLY A 131 5.07 -1.93 2.26
C GLY A 131 6.47 -2.49 2.55
N LEU A 132 6.75 -2.93 3.78
CA LEU A 132 7.97 -3.61 4.25
C LEU A 132 7.86 -3.85 5.77
N THR A 133 8.28 -5.04 6.23
CA THR A 133 8.61 -5.33 7.64
C THR A 133 10.01 -5.93 7.75
N ASP A 134 10.45 -6.26 8.97
CA ASP A 134 11.66 -7.06 9.22
C ASP A 134 11.57 -8.49 8.66
N LEU A 135 10.37 -9.06 8.53
CA LEU A 135 10.14 -10.40 8.00
C LEU A 135 9.83 -10.43 6.49
N LEU A 136 9.02 -9.48 5.99
CA LEU A 136 8.42 -9.60 4.66
C LEU A 136 8.50 -8.30 3.85
N HIS A 137 8.58 -8.45 2.53
CA HIS A 137 8.47 -7.34 1.59
C HIS A 137 7.64 -7.73 0.35
N PRO A 138 6.32 -8.02 0.52
CA PRO A 138 5.50 -8.64 -0.53
C PRO A 138 5.40 -7.79 -1.81
N CYS A 139 5.38 -6.46 -1.67
CA CYS A 139 5.38 -5.54 -2.81
C CYS A 139 6.65 -5.66 -3.68
N GLN A 140 7.83 -5.85 -3.07
CA GLN A 140 9.09 -6.03 -3.80
C GLN A 140 9.10 -7.38 -4.51
N THR A 141 8.69 -8.44 -3.81
CA THR A 141 8.60 -9.79 -4.39
C THR A 141 7.69 -9.83 -5.62
N LEU A 142 6.55 -9.14 -5.61
CA LEU A 142 5.70 -9.03 -6.80
C LEU A 142 6.35 -8.25 -7.94
N ALA A 143 7.06 -7.15 -7.63
CA ALA A 143 7.79 -6.39 -8.65
C ALA A 143 8.91 -7.22 -9.30
N ASP A 144 9.63 -8.02 -8.50
CA ASP A 144 10.67 -8.93 -8.97
C ASP A 144 10.07 -10.05 -9.83
N ALA A 145 8.95 -10.64 -9.39
CA ALA A 145 8.21 -11.64 -10.16
C ALA A 145 7.74 -11.10 -11.51
N MET A 146 7.19 -9.88 -11.54
CA MET A 146 6.80 -9.22 -12.79
C MET A 146 8.01 -9.05 -13.72
N THR A 147 9.15 -8.63 -13.18
CA THR A 147 10.39 -8.44 -13.95
C THR A 147 10.88 -9.75 -14.56
N MET A 148 10.85 -10.86 -13.81
CA MET A 148 11.20 -12.19 -14.32
C MET A 148 10.23 -12.74 -15.37
N ILE A 149 8.97 -12.28 -15.39
CA ILE A 149 8.01 -12.69 -16.43
C ILE A 149 8.24 -11.89 -17.72
N GLU A 150 8.83 -10.69 -17.62
CA GLU A 150 9.09 -9.82 -18.77
C GLU A 150 10.42 -10.10 -19.48
N HIS A 151 11.33 -10.88 -18.87
CA HIS A 151 12.70 -11.12 -19.32
C HIS A 151 13.10 -12.59 -19.21
#